data_AF-A0A813XZQ1-F1
#
_entry.id   AF-A0A813XZQ1-F1
#
_cell.length_a   1.000
_cell.length_b   1.000
_cell.length_c   1.000
_cell.angle_alpha   90.00
_cell.angle_beta   90.00
_cell.angle_gamma   90.00
#
_symmetry.space_group_name_H-M   'P 1'
#
loop_
_entity.id
_entity.type
_entity.pdbx_description
1 polymer ?
#
loop_
_entity_poly.entity_id
_entity_poly.type
_entity_poly.pdbx_seq_one_letter_code
_entity_poly.pdbx_strand_id
1 'polypeptide(L)'
;MGGNTSQSGTTSHSKKTENNSKQNIQIYEEILRQLSHLCTDDQYPLCIFRQGTDVSSHDRIIEAISSPIKSEEFSNLLIKLIWNNRISIPRHEITKLFHDCCMFDLKQVLTEDMKTFQTNMLDNQCFSALTNSIGPNTTSEIEQEQFYQWVRTQFPTLFYGIEMWLRNRSTSSKSNKTSQEASASNRSLMKMNNILNPTLVWLLTHNIPILYLSADNSCTTLLDRMSSVLYDRMWDHLYDSHQDGSSLNRFQHHIFGYKAPIIILFEISDGYLFCLCCDEEFKESPKHFGGIQACLFQLKPIFKLVIEGPSIIFMNTKLRGLSAPGLFIGRDLAHTFLNIDGDFFNVKHLNGEGRLAAIDVWGVGGRKSAEEQNSLRQWENRQVEKSSKVKRSYEEEEAILNMAGIETRHAQEQL
;
A
#
# COMPACT_ATOMS: atom_id res chain seq x y z
N MET A 1 -70.82 45.11 -26.50
CA MET A 1 -70.59 43.77 -27.08
C MET A 1 -69.16 43.37 -26.80
N GLY A 2 -68.92 42.16 -26.30
CA GLY A 2 -67.59 41.59 -26.14
C GLY A 2 -67.18 41.32 -24.70
N GLY A 3 -67.64 40.19 -24.16
CA GLY A 3 -66.96 39.49 -23.07
C GLY A 3 -66.47 38.15 -23.62
N ASN A 4 -65.24 37.75 -23.31
CA ASN A 4 -64.76 36.39 -23.52
C ASN A 4 -63.88 35.96 -22.34
N THR A 5 -64.32 34.85 -21.75
CA THR A 5 -63.68 34.06 -20.68
C THR A 5 -62.87 32.93 -21.29
N SER A 6 -61.72 32.61 -20.68
CA SER A 6 -61.12 31.27 -20.77
C SER A 6 -60.17 31.02 -19.59
N GLN A 7 -60.53 30.04 -18.74
CA GLN A 7 -59.68 29.33 -17.79
C GLN A 7 -59.66 27.86 -18.18
N SER A 8 -58.48 27.23 -18.27
CA SER A 8 -58.24 25.83 -17.87
C SER A 8 -56.74 25.50 -17.89
N GLY A 9 -56.24 24.75 -16.89
CA GLY A 9 -55.01 23.97 -17.03
C GLY A 9 -54.02 23.98 -15.86
N THR A 10 -54.34 23.35 -14.72
CA THR A 10 -53.35 23.05 -13.65
C THR A 10 -53.68 21.74 -12.91
N THR A 11 -53.46 20.58 -13.52
CA THR A 11 -53.58 19.27 -12.82
C THR A 11 -52.52 18.22 -13.21
N SER A 12 -51.56 18.52 -14.09
CA SER A 12 -50.58 17.53 -14.58
C SER A 12 -49.23 17.52 -13.85
N HIS A 13 -48.93 18.52 -13.01
CA HIS A 13 -47.64 18.60 -12.30
C HIS A 13 -47.59 17.85 -10.96
N SER A 14 -48.73 17.62 -10.29
CA SER A 14 -48.76 16.99 -8.96
C SER A 14 -48.53 15.47 -8.99
N LYS A 15 -48.97 14.77 -10.04
CA LYS A 15 -48.83 13.30 -10.14
C LYS A 15 -47.41 12.82 -10.48
N LYS A 16 -46.58 13.67 -11.07
CA LYS A 16 -45.21 13.32 -11.46
C LYS A 16 -44.25 13.36 -10.27
N THR A 17 -44.48 14.28 -9.34
CA THR A 17 -43.75 14.40 -8.07
C THR A 17 -44.08 13.27 -7.10
N GLU A 18 -45.33 12.81 -7.07
CA GLU A 18 -45.80 11.70 -6.22
C GLU A 18 -45.28 10.32 -6.66
N ASN A 19 -45.07 10.11 -7.96
CA ASN A 19 -44.48 8.86 -8.46
C ASN A 19 -42.97 8.80 -8.19
N ASN A 20 -42.25 9.93 -8.29
CA ASN A 20 -40.84 9.99 -7.95
C ASN A 20 -40.60 9.77 -6.44
N SER A 21 -41.49 10.27 -5.57
CA SER A 21 -41.35 10.05 -4.13
C SER A 21 -41.60 8.59 -3.75
N LYS A 22 -42.60 7.92 -4.32
CA LYS A 22 -42.88 6.50 -4.08
C LYS A 22 -41.75 5.58 -4.59
N GLN A 23 -41.15 5.92 -5.73
CA GLN A 23 -40.04 5.16 -6.29
C GLN A 23 -38.75 5.33 -5.47
N ASN A 24 -38.51 6.52 -4.92
CA ASN A 24 -37.41 6.78 -4.00
C ASN A 24 -37.62 6.08 -2.64
N ILE A 25 -38.86 5.99 -2.14
CA ILE A 25 -39.19 5.26 -0.90
C ILE A 25 -39.00 3.74 -1.05
N GLN A 26 -39.26 3.15 -2.21
CA GLN A 26 -38.95 1.73 -2.47
C GLN A 26 -37.44 1.45 -2.55
N ILE A 27 -36.68 2.35 -3.16
CA ILE A 27 -35.20 2.27 -3.17
C ILE A 27 -34.66 2.43 -1.74
N TYR A 28 -35.27 3.32 -0.95
CA TYR A 28 -34.97 3.56 0.47
C TYR A 28 -35.19 2.31 1.34
N GLU A 29 -36.36 1.66 1.25
CA GLU A 29 -36.62 0.43 2.00
C GLU A 29 -35.69 -0.71 1.57
N GLU A 30 -35.32 -0.80 0.29
CA GLU A 30 -34.40 -1.82 -0.19
C GLU A 30 -32.95 -1.56 0.24
N ILE A 31 -32.46 -0.31 0.22
CA ILE A 31 -31.12 0.04 0.73
C ILE A 31 -31.03 -0.17 2.24
N LEU A 32 -32.06 0.19 3.01
CA LEU A 32 -32.12 -0.05 4.45
C LEU A 32 -32.24 -1.53 4.80
N ARG A 33 -33.03 -2.28 4.04
CA ARG A 33 -33.11 -3.74 4.16
C ARG A 33 -31.77 -4.38 3.79
N GLN A 34 -31.01 -3.80 2.86
CA GLN A 34 -29.70 -4.29 2.44
C GLN A 34 -28.55 -3.87 3.37
N LEU A 35 -28.56 -2.67 3.96
CA LEU A 35 -27.60 -2.25 5.00
C LEU A 35 -27.86 -3.00 6.31
N SER A 36 -29.12 -3.24 6.65
CA SER A 36 -29.47 -4.14 7.77
C SER A 36 -29.17 -5.61 7.43
N HIS A 37 -29.36 -6.05 6.19
CA HIS A 37 -28.89 -7.37 5.74
C HIS A 37 -27.38 -7.48 5.82
N LEU A 38 -26.59 -6.50 5.38
CA LEU A 38 -25.13 -6.44 5.54
C LEU A 38 -24.71 -6.52 7.02
N CYS A 39 -25.53 -5.99 7.92
CA CYS A 39 -25.32 -6.13 9.35
C CYS A 39 -25.67 -7.54 9.87
N THR A 40 -26.42 -8.36 9.14
CA THR A 40 -26.82 -9.74 9.51
C THR A 40 -26.19 -10.83 8.66
N ASP A 41 -25.58 -10.48 7.53
CA ASP A 41 -25.01 -11.38 6.53
C ASP A 41 -23.56 -11.63 6.91
N ASP A 42 -23.21 -12.89 7.18
CA ASP A 42 -21.85 -13.32 7.54
C ASP A 42 -20.82 -12.95 6.45
N GLN A 43 -21.28 -12.52 5.26
CA GLN A 43 -20.46 -12.11 4.14
C GLN A 43 -19.82 -10.72 4.27
N TYR A 44 -20.27 -9.78 5.11
CA TYR A 44 -19.65 -8.44 5.21
C TYR A 44 -19.62 -7.90 6.66
N PRO A 45 -18.44 -7.64 7.25
CA PRO A 45 -18.31 -7.43 8.70
C PRO A 45 -18.49 -5.97 9.13
N LEU A 46 -19.35 -5.17 8.49
CA LEU A 46 -19.57 -3.77 8.92
C LEU A 46 -20.48 -3.70 10.17
N CYS A 47 -20.01 -4.32 11.26
CA CYS A 47 -20.74 -4.45 12.53
C CYS A 47 -21.01 -3.10 13.21
N ILE A 48 -20.29 -2.04 12.81
CA ILE A 48 -20.35 -0.72 13.43
C ILE A 48 -21.66 0.02 13.12
N PHE A 49 -22.34 -0.32 12.01
CA PHE A 49 -23.66 0.25 11.70
C PHE A 49 -24.83 -0.44 12.42
N ARG A 50 -24.57 -1.44 13.29
CA ARG A 50 -25.63 -2.20 14.00
C ARG A 50 -26.40 -1.38 15.05
N GLN A 51 -25.92 -0.21 15.48
CA GLN A 51 -26.52 0.52 16.60
C GLN A 51 -27.02 1.91 16.21
N GLY A 52 -28.34 2.00 15.97
CA GLY A 52 -29.15 3.18 16.31
C GLY A 52 -29.06 4.39 15.37
N THR A 53 -29.09 4.21 14.06
CA THR A 53 -29.20 5.35 13.13
C THR A 53 -30.63 5.89 13.10
N ASP A 54 -30.80 7.20 13.31
CA ASP A 54 -32.09 7.89 13.15
C ASP A 54 -32.47 8.00 11.66
N VAL A 55 -33.78 7.92 11.35
CA VAL A 55 -34.38 7.99 10.02
C VAL A 55 -33.87 9.21 9.23
N SER A 56 -33.69 10.35 9.91
CA SER A 56 -33.19 11.61 9.33
C SER A 56 -31.76 11.55 8.78
N SER A 57 -30.91 10.69 9.34
CA SER A 57 -29.53 10.52 8.89
C SER A 57 -29.44 9.70 7.61
N HIS A 58 -30.44 8.86 7.33
CA HIS A 58 -30.48 8.01 6.14
C HIS A 58 -30.84 8.78 4.87
N ASP A 59 -31.76 9.74 4.95
CA ASP A 59 -32.11 10.59 3.80
C ASP A 59 -30.90 11.39 3.29
N ARG A 60 -30.04 11.85 4.21
CA ARG A 60 -28.78 12.54 3.88
C ARG A 60 -27.75 11.63 3.21
N ILE A 61 -27.73 10.34 3.56
CA ILE A 61 -26.85 9.35 2.90
C ILE A 61 -27.27 9.15 1.46
N ILE A 62 -28.57 9.02 1.22
CA ILE A 62 -29.09 8.79 -0.13
C ILE A 62 -28.92 10.05 -0.99
N GLU A 63 -29.13 11.23 -0.43
CA GLU A 63 -28.82 12.50 -1.10
C GLU A 63 -27.31 12.59 -1.43
N ALA A 64 -26.45 12.15 -0.53
CA ALA A 64 -25.00 12.10 -0.74
C ALA A 64 -24.54 11.08 -1.78
N ILE A 65 -25.20 9.92 -1.86
CA ILE A 65 -24.90 8.90 -2.87
C ILE A 65 -25.45 9.32 -4.25
N SER A 66 -26.61 9.96 -4.28
CA SER A 66 -27.34 10.31 -5.52
C SER A 66 -26.83 11.56 -6.21
N SER A 67 -26.15 12.44 -5.48
CA SER A 67 -25.50 13.63 -6.03
C SER A 67 -24.01 13.36 -6.28
N PRO A 68 -23.36 14.12 -7.17
CA PRO A 68 -21.90 14.13 -7.31
C PRO A 68 -21.28 14.86 -6.12
N ILE A 69 -21.57 14.39 -4.91
CA ILE A 69 -20.99 14.92 -3.70
C ILE A 69 -19.49 14.60 -3.70
N LYS A 70 -18.70 15.59 -3.25
CA LYS A 70 -17.26 15.45 -3.05
C LYS A 70 -17.02 14.36 -1.99
N SER A 71 -16.06 13.46 -2.23
CA SER A 71 -15.73 12.33 -1.33
C SER A 71 -15.51 12.75 0.14
N GLU A 72 -15.10 14.00 0.39
CA GLU A 72 -14.97 14.56 1.74
C GLU A 72 -16.31 14.64 2.51
N GLU A 73 -17.40 15.07 1.88
CA GLU A 73 -18.71 15.17 2.53
C GLU A 73 -19.30 13.79 2.82
N PHE A 74 -19.05 12.82 1.94
CA PHE A 74 -19.42 11.42 2.17
C PHE A 74 -18.68 10.84 3.39
N SER A 75 -17.36 11.08 3.48
CA SER A 75 -16.56 10.67 4.64
C SER A 75 -17.06 11.31 5.94
N ASN A 76 -17.39 12.61 5.92
CA ASN A 76 -17.97 13.31 7.08
C ASN A 76 -19.29 12.66 7.52
N LEU A 77 -20.16 12.32 6.57
CA LEU A 77 -21.43 11.69 6.86
C LEU A 77 -21.25 10.31 7.50
N LEU A 78 -20.36 9.47 6.95
CA LEU A 78 -20.04 8.18 7.54
C LEU A 78 -19.46 8.31 8.95
N ILE A 79 -18.57 9.27 9.19
CA ILE A 79 -18.01 9.53 10.52
C ILE A 79 -19.11 9.94 11.50
N LYS A 80 -20.05 10.80 11.11
CA LYS A 80 -21.22 11.17 11.94
C LYS A 80 -22.09 9.96 12.28
N LEU A 81 -22.29 9.05 11.34
CA LEU A 81 -23.05 7.83 11.55
C LEU A 81 -22.34 6.87 12.50
N ILE A 82 -21.03 6.68 12.32
CA ILE A 82 -20.19 5.83 13.18
C ILE A 82 -20.21 6.34 14.62
N TRP A 83 -20.12 7.66 14.82
CA TRP A 83 -20.18 8.25 16.16
C TRP A 83 -21.59 8.20 16.76
N ASN A 84 -22.66 8.22 15.97
CA ASN A 84 -24.05 8.13 16.44
C ASN A 84 -24.34 8.95 17.72
N ASN A 85 -24.04 10.25 17.68
CA ASN A 85 -24.18 11.19 18.81
C ASN A 85 -23.29 10.90 20.04
N ARG A 86 -22.39 9.91 19.99
CA ARG A 86 -21.32 9.77 20.99
C ARG A 86 -20.33 10.93 20.82
N ILE A 87 -19.67 11.32 21.91
CA ILE A 87 -18.62 12.35 21.89
C ILE A 87 -17.28 11.71 21.47
N SER A 88 -17.05 10.50 21.95
CA SER A 88 -15.81 9.74 21.78
C SER A 88 -16.11 8.25 21.54
N ILE A 89 -15.15 7.56 20.91
CA ILE A 89 -15.19 6.11 20.69
C ILE A 89 -13.91 5.49 21.28
N PRO A 90 -14.00 4.33 21.97
CA PRO A 90 -12.82 3.60 22.44
C PRO A 90 -11.87 3.21 21.30
N ARG A 91 -10.56 3.29 21.53
CA ARG A 91 -9.53 2.97 20.52
C ARG A 91 -9.71 1.61 19.86
N HIS A 92 -10.06 0.58 20.62
CA HIS A 92 -10.22 -0.78 20.08
C HIS A 92 -11.37 -0.88 19.08
N GLU A 93 -12.43 -0.06 19.21
CA GLU A 93 -13.51 0.02 18.22
C GLU A 93 -13.02 0.70 16.92
N ILE A 94 -12.14 1.71 17.03
CA ILE A 94 -11.50 2.34 15.86
C ILE A 94 -10.52 1.38 15.17
N THR A 95 -9.75 0.59 15.92
CA THR A 95 -8.92 -0.47 15.36
C THR A 95 -9.76 -1.48 14.58
N LYS A 96 -10.92 -1.86 15.13
CA LYS A 96 -11.89 -2.71 14.46
C LYS A 96 -12.48 -2.06 13.20
N LEU A 97 -12.75 -0.75 13.23
CA LEU A 97 -13.19 0.00 12.05
C LEU A 97 -12.18 -0.12 10.90
N PHE A 98 -10.89 0.07 11.17
CA PHE A 98 -9.85 -0.10 10.14
C PHE A 98 -9.80 -1.52 9.59
N HIS A 99 -9.89 -2.51 10.49
CA HIS A 99 -9.99 -3.91 10.09
C HIS A 99 -11.20 -4.15 9.17
N ASP A 100 -12.38 -3.63 9.52
CA ASP A 100 -13.61 -3.84 8.76
C ASP A 100 -13.56 -3.12 7.40
N CYS A 101 -13.00 -1.90 7.33
CA CYS A 101 -12.75 -1.19 6.07
C CYS A 101 -11.77 -1.97 5.17
N CYS A 102 -10.65 -2.45 5.72
CA CYS A 102 -9.67 -3.26 4.98
C CYS A 102 -10.30 -4.55 4.45
N MET A 103 -11.04 -5.28 5.30
CA MET A 103 -11.77 -6.47 4.89
C MET A 103 -12.79 -6.17 3.79
N PHE A 104 -13.47 -5.02 3.86
CA PHE A 104 -14.46 -4.63 2.88
C PHE A 104 -13.83 -4.38 1.51
N ASP A 105 -12.73 -3.62 1.47
CA ASP A 105 -12.00 -3.33 0.23
C ASP A 105 -11.39 -4.60 -0.37
N LEU A 106 -10.75 -5.43 0.46
CA LEU A 106 -10.19 -6.71 0.03
C LEU A 106 -11.28 -7.65 -0.51
N LYS A 107 -12.48 -7.70 0.10
CA LYS A 107 -13.61 -8.48 -0.41
C LYS A 107 -14.09 -8.02 -1.78
N GLN A 108 -14.05 -6.71 -2.04
CA GLN A 108 -14.42 -6.18 -3.35
C GLN A 108 -13.39 -6.50 -4.43
N VAL A 109 -12.12 -6.63 -4.06
CA VAL A 109 -11.04 -6.96 -5.00
C VAL A 109 -10.90 -8.47 -5.20
N LEU A 110 -10.94 -9.26 -4.12
CA LEU A 110 -10.63 -10.70 -4.08
C LEU A 110 -11.85 -11.60 -4.33
N THR A 111 -12.87 -11.14 -5.05
CA THR A 111 -14.20 -11.78 -5.14
C THR A 111 -14.17 -13.29 -5.46
N GLU A 112 -13.24 -13.75 -6.30
CA GLU A 112 -13.10 -15.15 -6.70
C GLU A 112 -12.28 -15.99 -5.69
N ASP A 113 -11.29 -15.39 -5.03
CA ASP A 113 -10.36 -16.04 -4.09
C ASP A 113 -10.77 -15.90 -2.61
N MET A 114 -11.92 -15.30 -2.32
CA MET A 114 -12.41 -15.17 -0.93
C MET A 114 -12.52 -16.51 -0.17
N LYS A 115 -12.60 -17.64 -0.88
CA LYS A 115 -12.60 -18.98 -0.26
C LYS A 115 -11.25 -19.37 0.33
N THR A 116 -10.16 -18.85 -0.21
CA THR A 116 -8.79 -19.11 0.26
C THR A 116 -8.29 -18.02 1.20
N PHE A 117 -8.88 -16.82 1.12
CA PHE A 117 -8.56 -15.71 2.02
C PHE A 117 -9.00 -16.01 3.46
N GLN A 118 -8.04 -16.17 4.36
CA GLN A 118 -8.29 -16.35 5.79
C GLN A 118 -8.13 -15.03 6.54
N THR A 119 -9.05 -14.71 7.46
CA THR A 119 -9.04 -13.44 8.22
C THR A 119 -7.82 -13.29 9.13
N ASN A 120 -7.19 -14.41 9.53
CA ASN A 120 -5.93 -14.42 10.28
C ASN A 120 -4.73 -13.87 9.48
N MET A 121 -4.87 -13.65 8.17
CA MET A 121 -3.83 -13.04 7.34
C MET A 121 -3.73 -11.52 7.52
N LEU A 122 -4.70 -10.91 8.21
CA LEU A 122 -4.67 -9.49 8.51
C LEU A 122 -3.81 -9.19 9.75
N ASP A 123 -3.01 -8.14 9.63
CA ASP A 123 -2.08 -7.73 10.68
C ASP A 123 -2.73 -6.71 11.63
N ASN A 124 -3.21 -7.20 12.77
CA ASN A 124 -3.81 -6.37 13.82
C ASN A 124 -2.86 -5.31 14.40
N GLN A 125 -1.54 -5.51 14.31
CA GLN A 125 -0.59 -4.51 14.77
C GLN A 125 -0.54 -3.30 13.84
N CYS A 126 -0.73 -3.50 12.53
CA CYS A 126 -0.85 -2.40 11.57
C CYS A 126 -2.09 -1.55 11.85
N PHE A 127 -3.25 -2.17 12.14
CA PHE A 127 -4.45 -1.42 12.52
C PHE A 127 -4.27 -0.67 13.84
N SER A 128 -3.60 -1.30 14.82
CA SER A 128 -3.25 -0.65 16.07
C SER A 128 -2.33 0.57 15.84
N ALA A 129 -1.38 0.45 14.90
CA ALA A 129 -0.48 1.54 14.54
C ALA A 129 -1.19 2.71 13.86
N LEU A 130 -2.24 2.45 13.05
CA LEU A 130 -3.12 3.49 12.52
C LEU A 130 -3.92 4.16 13.64
N THR A 131 -4.52 3.39 14.55
CA THR A 131 -5.26 3.96 15.69
C THR A 131 -4.35 4.82 16.57
N ASN A 132 -3.10 4.41 16.76
CA ASN A 132 -2.11 5.16 17.55
C ASN A 132 -1.64 6.46 16.87
N SER A 133 -1.87 6.65 15.57
CA SER A 133 -1.48 7.88 14.89
C SER A 133 -2.55 8.98 14.92
N ILE A 134 -3.76 8.66 15.38
CA ILE A 134 -4.90 9.62 15.44
C ILE A 134 -4.75 10.62 16.58
N GLY A 135 -4.16 10.19 17.69
CA GLY A 135 -4.02 11.02 18.89
C GLY A 135 -3.06 10.44 19.92
N PRO A 136 -2.77 11.17 21.00
CA PRO A 136 -1.79 10.76 21.99
C PRO A 136 -2.16 9.44 22.66
N ASN A 137 -1.22 8.49 22.72
CA ASN A 137 -1.42 7.13 23.25
C ASN A 137 -1.89 7.05 24.71
N THR A 138 -1.95 8.18 25.40
CA THR A 138 -2.45 8.30 26.76
C THR A 138 -3.98 8.28 26.86
N THR A 139 -4.71 8.62 25.78
CA THR A 139 -6.17 8.62 25.81
C THR A 139 -6.71 7.25 25.39
N SER A 140 -7.61 6.68 26.19
CA SER A 140 -8.30 5.42 25.85
C SER A 140 -9.37 5.58 24.76
N GLU A 141 -9.80 6.82 24.53
CA GLU A 141 -10.86 7.17 23.59
C GLU A 141 -10.38 8.23 22.59
N ILE A 142 -11.04 8.27 21.44
CA ILE A 142 -10.78 9.18 20.33
C ILE A 142 -12.04 10.02 20.09
N GLU A 143 -11.89 11.34 20.06
CA GLU A 143 -12.98 12.28 19.77
C GLU A 143 -13.31 12.31 18.27
N GLN A 144 -14.56 12.65 17.96
CA GLN A 144 -15.03 12.72 16.56
C GLN A 144 -14.19 13.66 15.70
N GLU A 145 -13.91 14.87 16.20
CA GLU A 145 -13.17 15.89 15.47
C GLU A 145 -11.72 15.46 15.21
N GLN A 146 -11.08 14.83 16.21
CA GLN A 146 -9.73 14.30 16.07
C GLN A 146 -9.66 13.24 14.96
N PHE A 147 -10.60 12.28 14.98
CA PHE A 147 -10.69 11.26 13.94
C PHE A 147 -10.97 11.87 12.57
N TYR A 148 -11.90 12.83 12.49
CA TYR A 148 -12.25 13.51 11.24
C TYR A 148 -11.06 14.23 10.61
N GLN A 149 -10.32 15.02 11.39
CA GLN A 149 -9.14 15.72 10.91
C GLN A 149 -8.02 14.75 10.50
N TRP A 150 -7.85 13.67 11.24
CA TRP A 150 -6.88 12.63 10.90
C TRP A 150 -7.26 11.94 9.59
N VAL A 151 -8.51 11.49 9.40
CA VAL A 151 -8.96 10.86 8.14
C VAL A 151 -8.77 11.81 6.98
N ARG A 152 -9.16 13.08 7.12
CA ARG A 152 -9.03 14.09 6.06
C ARG A 152 -7.58 14.31 5.63
N THR A 153 -6.63 14.25 6.55
CA THR A 153 -5.22 14.59 6.29
C THR A 153 -4.34 13.39 5.98
N GLN A 154 -4.52 12.28 6.69
CA GLN A 154 -3.68 11.09 6.59
C GLN A 154 -4.32 9.97 5.78
N PHE A 155 -5.65 9.90 5.68
CA PHE A 155 -6.32 8.75 5.09
C PHE A 155 -7.65 9.07 4.38
N PRO A 156 -7.64 9.98 3.40
CA PRO A 156 -8.86 10.55 2.82
C PRO A 156 -9.72 9.53 2.07
N THR A 157 -9.12 8.40 1.65
CA THR A 157 -9.78 7.32 0.91
C THR A 157 -10.23 6.15 1.79
N LEU A 158 -10.17 6.27 3.13
CA LEU A 158 -10.53 5.21 4.07
C LEU A 158 -11.89 4.53 3.77
N PHE A 159 -12.88 5.32 3.37
CA PHE A 159 -14.23 4.83 3.10
C PHE A 159 -14.52 4.62 1.61
N TYR A 160 -13.49 4.65 0.76
CA TYR A 160 -13.65 4.63 -0.69
C TYR A 160 -14.38 3.37 -1.18
N GLY A 161 -14.03 2.18 -0.67
CA GLY A 161 -14.72 0.98 -1.11
C GLY A 161 -16.20 0.99 -0.75
N ILE A 162 -16.57 1.47 0.43
CA ILE A 162 -17.97 1.60 0.86
C ILE A 162 -18.71 2.58 -0.06
N GLU A 163 -18.07 3.72 -0.37
CA GLU A 163 -18.59 4.72 -1.30
C GLU A 163 -18.88 4.10 -2.68
N MET A 164 -17.90 3.40 -3.26
CA MET A 164 -18.02 2.77 -4.58
C MET A 164 -19.06 1.66 -4.61
N TRP A 165 -19.11 0.82 -3.58
CA TRP A 165 -20.11 -0.23 -3.48
C TRP A 165 -21.54 0.35 -3.45
N LEU A 166 -21.77 1.40 -2.65
CA LEU A 166 -23.06 2.09 -2.60
C LEU A 166 -23.44 2.69 -3.97
N ARG A 167 -22.50 3.41 -4.61
CA ARG A 167 -22.72 4.01 -5.93
C ARG A 167 -23.07 2.96 -6.99
N ASN A 168 -22.33 1.85 -7.02
CA ASN A 168 -22.56 0.75 -7.98
C ASN A 168 -23.93 0.09 -7.80
N ARG A 169 -24.43 -0.03 -6.56
CA ARG A 169 -25.78 -0.55 -6.33
C ARG A 169 -26.88 0.42 -6.73
N SER A 170 -26.69 1.73 -6.50
CA SER A 170 -27.64 2.76 -6.91
C SER A 170 -27.79 2.86 -8.43
N THR A 171 -26.72 2.59 -9.19
CA THR A 171 -26.75 2.61 -10.67
C THR A 171 -27.27 1.30 -11.27
N SER A 172 -26.97 0.15 -10.64
CA SER A 172 -27.38 -1.18 -11.12
C SER A 172 -28.90 -1.42 -11.11
N SER A 173 -29.68 -0.60 -10.38
CA SER A 173 -31.14 -0.67 -10.44
C SER A 173 -31.73 -0.18 -11.79
N LYS A 174 -30.93 0.39 -12.70
CA LYS A 174 -31.40 0.96 -13.97
C LYS A 174 -30.95 0.23 -15.23
N SER A 175 -30.04 -0.74 -15.16
CA SER A 175 -29.59 -1.51 -16.32
C SER A 175 -29.92 -2.99 -16.16
N ASN A 176 -30.72 -3.51 -17.11
CA ASN A 176 -30.86 -4.95 -17.30
C ASN A 176 -29.47 -5.56 -17.47
N LYS A 177 -29.23 -6.65 -16.73
CA LYS A 177 -28.01 -7.46 -16.76
C LYS A 177 -27.68 -7.87 -18.19
N THR A 178 -26.71 -7.18 -18.80
CA THR A 178 -25.91 -7.78 -19.86
C THR A 178 -24.58 -8.14 -19.21
N SER A 179 -24.41 -9.44 -18.98
CA SER A 179 -23.24 -10.06 -18.42
C SER A 179 -21.96 -9.56 -19.11
N GLN A 180 -21.18 -8.73 -18.43
CA GLN A 180 -19.75 -8.70 -18.65
C GLN A 180 -19.14 -9.75 -17.71
N GLU A 181 -19.23 -11.01 -18.15
CA GLU A 181 -18.17 -11.97 -17.87
C GLU A 181 -16.93 -11.45 -18.60
N ALA A 182 -16.22 -10.51 -17.97
CA ALA A 182 -14.88 -10.18 -18.39
C ALA A 182 -14.02 -11.41 -18.10
N SER A 183 -13.73 -12.15 -19.17
CA SER A 183 -12.65 -13.14 -19.31
C SER A 183 -11.88 -13.42 -18.02
N ALA A 184 -12.23 -14.53 -17.36
CA ALA A 184 -11.44 -15.16 -16.31
C ALA A 184 -10.10 -15.64 -16.93
N SER A 185 -9.22 -14.69 -17.22
CA SER A 185 -7.80 -14.96 -17.42
C SER A 185 -7.27 -15.50 -16.09
N ASN A 186 -6.42 -16.53 -16.14
CA ASN A 186 -5.76 -17.15 -14.98
C ASN A 186 -4.94 -16.11 -14.18
N ARG A 187 -5.60 -15.28 -13.37
CA ARG A 187 -4.97 -14.29 -12.50
C ARG A 187 -4.69 -14.99 -11.18
N SER A 188 -3.42 -15.31 -10.96
CA SER A 188 -2.97 -15.85 -9.67
C SER A 188 -2.76 -14.70 -8.71
N LEU A 189 -3.36 -14.79 -7.52
CA LEU A 189 -3.05 -13.91 -6.39
C LEU A 189 -1.53 -13.81 -6.19
N MET A 190 -1.06 -12.59 -5.96
CA MET A 190 0.32 -12.28 -5.60
C MET A 190 0.75 -13.10 -4.39
N LYS A 191 1.89 -13.77 -4.50
CA LYS A 191 2.49 -14.48 -3.37
C LYS A 191 3.08 -13.43 -2.43
N MET A 192 2.45 -13.29 -1.28
CA MET A 192 2.92 -12.42 -0.20
C MET A 192 3.85 -13.22 0.72
N ASN A 193 4.98 -12.63 1.07
CA ASN A 193 6.04 -13.26 1.87
C ASN A 193 5.96 -12.80 3.34
N ASN A 194 6.99 -13.10 4.14
CA ASN A 194 6.99 -12.95 5.59
C ASN A 194 6.65 -11.53 6.10
N ILE A 195 7.05 -10.46 5.39
CA ILE A 195 6.80 -9.08 5.82
C ILE A 195 5.56 -8.48 5.13
N LEU A 196 5.54 -8.43 3.79
CA LEU A 196 4.41 -7.87 3.06
C LEU A 196 3.17 -8.76 3.20
N ASN A 197 2.07 -8.18 3.67
CA ASN A 197 0.79 -8.87 3.86
C ASN A 197 -0.38 -8.07 3.26
N PRO A 198 -1.60 -8.63 3.17
CA PRO A 198 -2.73 -7.94 2.54
C PRO A 198 -3.09 -6.62 3.23
N THR A 199 -2.93 -6.53 4.56
CA THR A 199 -3.14 -5.28 5.31
C THR A 199 -2.17 -4.19 4.88
N LEU A 200 -0.90 -4.55 4.67
CA LEU A 200 0.12 -3.60 4.20
C LEU A 200 -0.14 -3.20 2.75
N VAL A 201 -0.55 -4.11 1.87
CA VAL A 201 -0.94 -3.75 0.49
C VAL A 201 -2.11 -2.76 0.50
N TRP A 202 -3.15 -3.03 1.30
CA TRP A 202 -4.27 -2.10 1.47
C TRP A 202 -3.78 -0.74 1.96
N LEU A 203 -3.00 -0.71 3.04
CA LEU A 203 -2.48 0.51 3.64
C LEU A 203 -1.62 1.33 2.68
N LEU A 204 -0.69 0.68 1.97
CA LEU A 204 0.19 1.33 1.02
C LEU A 204 -0.59 1.85 -0.18
N THR A 205 -1.55 1.09 -0.72
CA THR A 205 -2.34 1.52 -1.89
C THR A 205 -3.12 2.82 -1.68
N HIS A 206 -3.44 3.14 -0.43
CA HIS A 206 -4.10 4.39 -0.07
C HIS A 206 -3.14 5.58 0.10
N ASN A 207 -1.88 5.33 0.47
CA ASN A 207 -0.97 6.37 0.93
C ASN A 207 0.24 6.62 0.02
N ILE A 208 0.65 5.64 -0.78
CA ILE A 208 1.81 5.80 -1.67
C ILE A 208 1.43 6.51 -2.97
N PRO A 209 2.38 7.20 -3.62
CA PRO A 209 2.15 7.82 -4.92
C PRO A 209 1.69 6.81 -5.99
N ILE A 210 0.88 7.29 -6.94
CA ILE A 210 0.28 6.47 -8.01
C ILE A 210 1.31 5.73 -8.87
N LEU A 211 2.54 6.28 -8.99
CA LEU A 211 3.65 5.67 -9.71
C LEU A 211 3.96 4.25 -9.20
N TYR A 212 3.77 4.00 -7.91
CA TYR A 212 4.03 2.70 -7.29
C TYR A 212 2.82 1.75 -7.36
N LEU A 213 1.74 2.16 -8.02
CA LEU A 213 0.48 1.40 -8.07
C LEU A 213 0.01 1.12 -9.51
N SER A 214 0.60 1.78 -10.50
CA SER A 214 0.22 1.64 -11.90
C SER A 214 1.37 2.03 -12.83
N ALA A 215 1.80 1.12 -13.71
CA ALA A 215 2.77 1.42 -14.76
C ALA A 215 2.21 2.35 -15.85
N ASP A 216 0.92 2.21 -16.21
CA ASP A 216 0.37 2.81 -17.44
C ASP A 216 -0.70 3.89 -17.19
N ASN A 217 -0.79 4.47 -15.98
CA ASN A 217 -1.87 5.38 -15.54
C ASN A 217 -3.31 4.88 -15.83
N SER A 218 -3.49 3.57 -16.09
CA SER A 218 -4.77 2.97 -16.45
C SER A 218 -5.67 2.76 -15.24
N CYS A 219 -5.11 2.70 -14.03
CA CYS A 219 -5.85 2.54 -12.79
C CYS A 219 -6.48 3.86 -12.34
N THR A 220 -7.76 4.02 -12.63
CA THR A 220 -8.51 5.25 -12.26
C THR A 220 -9.01 5.21 -10.82
N THR A 221 -9.37 4.03 -10.31
CA THR A 221 -9.94 3.85 -8.96
C THR A 221 -8.94 3.23 -7.98
N LEU A 222 -9.18 3.38 -6.67
CA LEU A 222 -8.40 2.71 -5.63
C LEU A 222 -8.50 1.19 -5.72
N LEU A 223 -9.70 0.66 -6.02
CA LEU A 223 -9.92 -0.78 -6.15
C LEU A 223 -9.19 -1.34 -7.38
N ASP A 224 -9.13 -0.60 -8.49
CA ASP A 224 -8.31 -0.98 -9.65
C ASP A 224 -6.83 -1.03 -9.28
N ARG A 225 -6.34 -0.07 -8.51
CA ARG A 225 -4.94 -0.04 -8.04
C ARG A 225 -4.63 -1.25 -7.16
N MET A 226 -5.50 -1.54 -6.18
CA MET A 226 -5.34 -2.72 -5.32
C MET A 226 -5.37 -4.01 -6.14
N SER A 227 -6.31 -4.13 -7.08
CA SER A 227 -6.41 -5.28 -7.99
C SER A 227 -5.16 -5.44 -8.85
N SER A 228 -4.62 -4.34 -9.37
CA SER A 228 -3.40 -4.31 -10.17
C SER A 228 -2.19 -4.86 -9.39
N VAL A 229 -2.05 -4.45 -8.12
CA VAL A 229 -1.00 -4.99 -7.23
C VAL A 229 -1.23 -6.47 -6.93
N LEU A 230 -2.45 -6.85 -6.55
CA LEU A 230 -2.78 -8.19 -6.07
C LEU A 230 -2.85 -9.26 -7.17
N TYR A 231 -3.30 -8.91 -8.38
CA TYR A 231 -3.57 -9.87 -9.46
C TYR A 231 -2.71 -9.68 -10.70
N ASP A 232 -2.45 -8.44 -11.09
CA ASP A 232 -1.72 -8.18 -12.34
C ASP A 232 -0.19 -8.31 -12.16
N ARG A 233 0.25 -8.61 -10.92
CA ARG A 233 1.66 -8.76 -10.50
C ARG A 233 2.46 -7.51 -10.84
N MET A 234 1.90 -6.36 -10.50
CA MET A 234 2.60 -5.09 -10.62
C MET A 234 3.84 -5.02 -9.75
N TRP A 235 3.81 -5.71 -8.60
CA TRP A 235 4.94 -5.80 -7.69
C TRP A 235 5.62 -7.14 -7.87
N ASP A 236 6.85 -7.09 -8.35
CA ASP A 236 7.72 -8.24 -8.47
C ASP A 236 8.66 -8.30 -7.26
N HIS A 237 8.67 -9.46 -6.59
CA HIS A 237 9.57 -9.67 -5.46
C HIS A 237 11.02 -9.72 -5.94
N LEU A 238 11.87 -8.82 -5.41
CA LEU A 238 13.27 -8.71 -5.81
C LEU A 238 14.24 -9.33 -4.80
N TYR A 239 13.95 -9.23 -3.51
CA TYR A 239 14.85 -9.67 -2.43
C TYR A 239 14.12 -9.87 -1.10
N ASP A 240 14.38 -11.02 -0.45
CA ASP A 240 13.95 -11.33 0.93
C ASP A 240 15.16 -11.73 1.75
N SER A 241 15.47 -10.96 2.79
CA SER A 241 16.60 -11.26 3.68
C SER A 241 16.53 -12.63 4.37
N HIS A 242 15.34 -13.22 4.55
CA HIS A 242 15.17 -14.55 5.14
C HIS A 242 15.58 -15.67 4.17
N GLN A 243 15.39 -15.47 2.87
CA GLN A 243 15.66 -16.46 1.84
C GLN A 243 17.02 -16.25 1.19
N ASP A 244 17.33 -14.98 0.87
CA ASP A 244 18.51 -14.60 0.11
C ASP A 244 19.72 -14.34 1.02
N GLY A 245 19.48 -14.03 2.30
CA GLY A 245 20.47 -13.75 3.35
C GLY A 245 20.76 -12.25 3.54
N SER A 246 21.00 -11.82 4.78
CA SER A 246 20.97 -10.41 5.21
C SER A 246 22.20 -9.54 4.88
N SER A 247 23.13 -9.99 4.02
CA SER A 247 24.35 -9.22 3.80
C SER A 247 24.16 -8.09 2.79
N LEU A 248 24.86 -6.97 2.99
CA LEU A 248 24.87 -5.82 2.08
C LEU A 248 25.17 -6.23 0.62
N ASN A 249 26.12 -7.13 0.41
CA ASN A 249 26.46 -7.61 -0.95
C ASN A 249 25.28 -8.32 -1.63
N ARG A 250 24.51 -9.10 -0.86
CA ARG A 250 23.33 -9.81 -1.40
C ARG A 250 22.21 -8.82 -1.70
N PHE A 251 21.98 -7.85 -0.81
CA PHE A 251 21.05 -6.76 -1.04
C PHE A 251 21.40 -5.98 -2.32
N GLN A 252 22.66 -5.55 -2.49
CA GLN A 252 23.11 -4.85 -3.69
C GLN A 252 22.92 -5.67 -4.96
N HIS A 253 23.29 -6.95 -4.93
CA HIS A 253 23.17 -7.86 -6.07
C HIS A 253 21.72 -7.99 -6.57
N HIS A 254 20.73 -7.91 -5.68
CA HIS A 254 19.32 -8.04 -6.06
C HIS A 254 18.68 -6.71 -6.48
N ILE A 255 19.21 -5.58 -6.07
CA ILE A 255 18.51 -4.30 -6.24
C ILE A 255 19.19 -3.43 -7.31
N PHE A 256 20.52 -3.43 -7.37
CA PHE A 256 21.25 -2.63 -8.35
C PHE A 256 20.95 -3.12 -9.77
N GLY A 257 20.79 -2.17 -10.70
CA GLY A 257 20.43 -2.47 -12.10
C GLY A 257 18.93 -2.61 -12.37
N TYR A 258 18.07 -2.54 -11.36
CA TYR A 258 16.62 -2.48 -11.56
C TYR A 258 16.20 -1.05 -11.95
N LYS A 259 15.84 -0.86 -13.22
CA LYS A 259 15.55 0.45 -13.83
C LYS A 259 14.09 0.88 -13.68
N ALA A 260 13.51 0.70 -12.51
CA ALA A 260 12.14 1.09 -12.22
C ALA A 260 11.98 1.37 -10.71
N PRO A 261 10.84 1.97 -10.28
CA PRO A 261 10.61 2.25 -8.87
C PRO A 261 10.61 0.99 -8.00
N ILE A 262 11.05 1.14 -6.75
CA ILE A 262 11.22 0.06 -5.77
C ILE A 262 10.59 0.46 -4.45
N ILE A 263 9.95 -0.50 -3.80
CA ILE A 263 9.46 -0.42 -2.43
C ILE A 263 10.34 -1.34 -1.57
N ILE A 264 10.82 -0.83 -0.43
CA ILE A 264 11.66 -1.58 0.51
C ILE A 264 11.02 -1.52 1.89
N LEU A 265 10.73 -2.67 2.46
CA LEU A 265 10.26 -2.83 3.83
C LEU A 265 11.44 -3.21 4.73
N PHE A 266 11.61 -2.46 5.82
CA PHE A 266 12.61 -2.72 6.85
C PHE A 266 11.92 -3.07 8.16
N GLU A 267 12.07 -4.31 8.61
CA GLU A 267 11.63 -4.76 9.93
C GLU A 267 12.79 -4.69 10.92
N ILE A 268 12.56 -4.06 12.06
CA ILE A 268 13.54 -3.88 13.14
C ILE A 268 13.09 -4.72 14.35
N SER A 269 14.03 -5.29 15.10
CA SER A 269 13.81 -6.19 16.25
C SER A 269 12.81 -5.70 17.29
N ASP A 270 12.59 -4.39 17.38
CA ASP A 270 11.77 -3.76 18.41
C ASP A 270 10.32 -3.52 17.94
N GLY A 271 9.89 -4.20 16.88
CA GLY A 271 8.53 -4.10 16.32
C GLY A 271 8.30 -2.87 15.46
N TYR A 272 9.37 -2.16 15.08
CA TYR A 272 9.30 -1.08 14.10
C TYR A 272 9.32 -1.64 12.68
N LEU A 273 8.46 -1.09 11.84
CA LEU A 273 8.39 -1.41 10.42
C LEU A 273 8.42 -0.11 9.64
N PHE A 274 9.38 0.02 8.73
CA PHE A 274 9.53 1.17 7.84
C PHE A 274 9.32 0.74 6.39
N CYS A 275 8.79 1.65 5.57
CA CYS A 275 8.61 1.45 4.14
C CYS A 275 9.23 2.61 3.37
N LEU A 276 10.31 2.32 2.63
CA LEU A 276 10.96 3.26 1.72
C LEU A 276 10.42 3.04 0.30
N CYS A 277 9.92 4.09 -0.32
CA CYS A 277 9.57 4.10 -1.73
C CYS A 277 10.63 4.92 -2.48
N CYS A 278 11.25 4.33 -3.48
CA CYS A 278 12.27 4.94 -4.33
C CYS A 278 11.80 4.94 -5.78
N ASP A 279 11.70 6.11 -6.38
CA ASP A 279 11.23 6.35 -7.76
C ASP A 279 12.38 6.41 -8.79
N GLU A 280 13.64 6.27 -8.35
CA GLU A 280 14.82 6.21 -9.20
C GLU A 280 15.53 4.86 -9.06
N GLU A 281 16.40 4.55 -10.03
CA GLU A 281 17.28 3.39 -9.95
C GLU A 281 18.16 3.48 -8.70
N PHE A 282 18.12 2.40 -7.90
CA PHE A 282 18.89 2.29 -6.69
C PHE A 282 20.39 2.15 -7.00
N LYS A 283 21.21 3.02 -6.44
CA LYS A 283 22.63 3.15 -6.81
C LYS A 283 23.49 3.57 -5.63
N GLU A 284 24.76 3.20 -5.69
CA GLU A 284 25.80 3.81 -4.86
C GLU A 284 26.12 5.21 -5.41
N SER A 285 26.12 6.22 -4.55
CA SER A 285 26.31 7.60 -4.98
C SER A 285 27.01 8.42 -3.90
N PRO A 286 27.96 9.32 -4.27
CA PRO A 286 28.57 10.26 -3.32
C PRO A 286 27.60 11.38 -2.89
N LYS A 287 26.41 11.45 -3.49
CA LYS A 287 25.35 12.42 -3.19
C LYS A 287 24.02 11.71 -2.95
N HIS A 288 23.13 12.35 -2.21
CA HIS A 288 21.76 11.86 -2.07
C HIS A 288 21.06 11.76 -3.45
N PHE A 289 20.18 10.77 -3.59
CA PHE A 289 19.38 10.48 -4.77
C PHE A 289 17.93 10.15 -4.38
N GLY A 290 17.11 9.85 -5.38
CA GLY A 290 15.66 9.74 -5.23
C GLY A 290 14.99 10.97 -5.84
N GLY A 291 13.94 10.73 -6.61
CA GLY A 291 13.15 11.73 -7.29
C GLY A 291 12.06 12.31 -6.39
N ILE A 292 11.15 13.04 -7.02
CA ILE A 292 10.13 13.85 -6.33
C ILE A 292 9.14 12.98 -5.53
N GLN A 293 8.96 11.73 -5.94
CA GLN A 293 8.02 10.79 -5.33
C GLN A 293 8.70 9.78 -4.41
N ALA A 294 9.99 9.96 -4.10
CA ALA A 294 10.64 9.20 -3.04
C ALA A 294 10.03 9.58 -1.68
N CYS A 295 9.73 8.58 -0.86
CA CYS A 295 9.17 8.81 0.47
C CYS A 295 9.49 7.67 1.44
N LEU A 296 9.48 7.97 2.73
CA LEU A 296 9.67 7.03 3.83
C LEU A 296 8.46 7.09 4.75
N PHE A 297 7.84 5.94 4.97
CA PHE A 297 6.80 5.75 5.97
C PHE A 297 7.35 4.98 7.18
N GLN A 298 6.86 5.34 8.36
CA GLN A 298 6.86 4.46 9.51
C GLN A 298 5.49 3.79 9.56
N LEU A 299 5.44 2.47 9.42
CA LEU A 299 4.21 1.69 9.40
C LEU A 299 3.84 1.18 10.80
N LYS A 300 4.84 0.85 11.63
CA LYS A 300 4.68 0.43 13.03
C LYS A 300 5.71 1.11 13.94
N PRO A 301 5.39 1.33 15.24
CA PRO A 301 4.11 1.09 15.92
C PRO A 301 3.12 2.25 15.80
N ILE A 302 3.48 3.32 15.07
CA ILE A 302 2.65 4.49 14.79
C ILE A 302 2.77 4.75 13.29
N PHE A 303 1.64 4.76 12.59
CA PHE A 303 1.61 5.04 11.16
C PHE A 303 1.86 6.54 10.90
N LYS A 304 2.90 6.88 10.14
CA LYS A 304 3.14 8.26 9.69
C LYS A 304 4.01 8.31 8.44
N LEU A 305 3.76 9.30 7.60
CA LEU A 305 4.72 9.76 6.59
C LEU A 305 5.87 10.49 7.32
N VAL A 306 7.09 9.97 7.20
CA VAL A 306 8.26 10.52 7.89
C VAL A 306 8.90 11.63 7.06
N ILE A 307 9.13 11.34 5.78
CA ILE A 307 9.72 12.28 4.83
C ILE A 307 9.27 11.92 3.42
N GLU A 308 9.07 12.95 2.60
CA GLU A 308 8.87 12.85 1.16
C GLU A 308 9.72 13.90 0.43
N GLY A 309 9.97 13.61 -0.85
CA GLY A 309 10.61 14.51 -1.80
C GLY A 309 11.95 13.99 -2.33
N PRO A 310 12.61 14.81 -3.17
CA PRO A 310 13.83 14.41 -3.85
C PRO A 310 15.05 14.36 -2.94
N SER A 311 16.04 13.56 -3.34
CA SER A 311 17.36 13.47 -2.73
C SER A 311 17.30 13.12 -1.23
N ILE A 312 16.47 12.11 -0.89
CA ILE A 312 16.32 11.64 0.49
C ILE A 312 17.09 10.35 0.78
N ILE A 313 17.67 9.70 -0.23
CA ILE A 313 18.36 8.41 -0.08
C ILE A 313 19.85 8.61 -0.33
N PHE A 314 20.70 8.10 0.54
CA PHE A 314 22.14 8.08 0.35
C PHE A 314 22.68 6.69 0.69
N MET A 315 23.45 6.11 -0.22
CA MET A 315 24.05 4.81 -0.01
C MET A 315 25.54 4.89 -0.31
N ASN A 316 26.35 4.53 0.68
CA ASN A 316 27.79 4.47 0.55
C ASN A 316 28.30 3.13 1.06
N THR A 317 29.02 2.39 0.23
CA THR A 317 29.57 1.07 0.60
C THR A 317 31.09 1.00 0.43
N LYS A 318 31.65 1.78 -0.49
CA LYS A 318 33.06 1.71 -0.88
C LYS A 318 33.84 3.01 -0.66
N LEU A 319 33.16 4.17 -0.61
CA LEU A 319 33.83 5.47 -0.55
C LEU A 319 34.31 5.75 0.87
N ARG A 320 35.61 5.52 1.10
CA ARG A 320 36.30 5.91 2.33
C ARG A 320 36.42 7.43 2.38
N GLY A 321 35.96 8.05 3.48
CA GLY A 321 36.20 9.47 3.78
C GLY A 321 35.01 10.43 3.67
N LEU A 322 33.85 10.01 3.13
CA LEU A 322 32.63 10.87 3.12
C LEU A 322 31.70 10.61 4.30
N SER A 323 31.46 9.35 4.65
CA SER A 323 30.61 8.91 5.76
C SER A 323 30.87 7.45 6.07
N ALA A 324 30.39 6.97 7.23
CA ALA A 324 30.39 5.54 7.54
C ALA A 324 29.69 4.75 6.41
N PRO A 325 30.14 3.52 6.09
CA PRO A 325 29.45 2.69 5.12
C PRO A 325 28.05 2.34 5.64
N GLY A 326 27.05 2.34 4.76
CA GLY A 326 25.66 2.09 5.12
C GLY A 326 24.65 2.69 4.13
N LEU A 327 23.38 2.52 4.48
CA LEU A 327 22.22 3.14 3.83
C LEU A 327 21.63 4.20 4.77
N PHE A 328 21.57 5.43 4.30
CA PHE A 328 21.10 6.59 5.05
C PHE A 328 19.90 7.20 4.33
N ILE A 329 18.85 7.49 5.09
CA ILE A 329 17.63 8.12 4.57
C ILE A 329 17.41 9.41 5.34
N GLY A 330 17.49 10.53 4.64
CA GLY A 330 17.40 11.88 5.16
C GLY A 330 17.84 12.90 4.12
N ARG A 331 17.57 14.18 4.38
CA ARG A 331 18.04 15.28 3.51
C ARG A 331 19.50 15.64 3.76
N ASP A 332 20.00 15.26 4.94
CA ASP A 332 21.35 15.54 5.39
C ASP A 332 21.88 14.33 6.18
N LEU A 333 23.19 14.11 6.12
CA LEU A 333 23.90 13.06 6.84
C LEU A 333 23.89 13.29 8.36
N ALA A 334 23.81 14.57 8.78
CA ALA A 334 23.69 14.93 10.19
C ALA A 334 22.30 14.63 10.78
N HIS A 335 21.26 14.67 9.94
CA HIS A 335 19.86 14.53 10.34
C HIS A 335 19.17 13.46 9.50
N THR A 336 19.56 12.21 9.73
CA THR A 336 18.96 11.02 9.10
C THR A 336 17.78 10.52 9.92
N PHE A 337 16.73 10.09 9.22
CA PHE A 337 15.53 9.51 9.82
C PHE A 337 15.66 8.00 10.01
N LEU A 338 16.42 7.36 9.12
CA LEU A 338 16.76 5.94 9.15
C LEU A 338 18.20 5.77 8.63
N ASN A 339 19.04 5.08 9.38
CA ASN A 339 20.42 4.79 9.05
C ASN A 339 20.70 3.32 9.36
N ILE A 340 21.05 2.56 8.33
CA ILE A 340 21.44 1.16 8.40
C ILE A 340 22.94 1.11 8.16
N ASP A 341 23.67 0.47 9.07
CA ASP A 341 25.12 0.33 8.94
C ASP A 341 25.55 -0.52 7.73
N GLY A 342 26.85 -0.48 7.40
CA GLY A 342 27.41 -1.21 6.26
C GLY A 342 27.32 -2.73 6.39
N ASP A 343 27.17 -3.24 7.61
CA ASP A 343 26.99 -4.67 7.88
C ASP A 343 25.53 -5.13 7.77
N PHE A 344 24.59 -4.19 7.58
CA PHE A 344 23.14 -4.45 7.49
C PHE A 344 22.62 -5.15 8.76
N PHE A 345 23.12 -4.71 9.90
CA PHE A 345 22.83 -5.30 11.20
C PHE A 345 22.28 -4.27 12.17
N ASN A 346 22.94 -3.13 12.34
CA ASN A 346 22.49 -2.08 13.24
C ASN A 346 21.71 -1.00 12.49
N VAL A 347 20.62 -0.55 13.10
CA VAL A 347 19.75 0.47 12.54
C VAL A 347 19.54 1.58 13.56
N LYS A 348 19.85 2.81 13.18
CA LYS A 348 19.47 4.01 13.93
C LYS A 348 18.25 4.64 13.26
N HIS A 349 17.19 4.86 14.02
CA HIS A 349 15.96 5.49 13.53
C HIS A 349 15.49 6.58 14.50
N LEU A 350 14.48 7.35 14.12
CA LEU A 350 13.97 8.48 14.91
C LEU A 350 13.61 8.19 16.37
N ASN A 351 13.31 6.93 16.69
CA ASN A 351 12.82 6.55 18.02
C ASN A 351 13.87 5.76 18.83
N GLY A 352 15.09 5.56 18.30
CA GLY A 352 16.14 4.81 18.98
C GLY A 352 17.11 4.11 18.04
N GLU A 353 17.87 3.18 18.60
CA GLU A 353 18.74 2.27 17.88
C GLU A 353 18.22 0.84 18.09
N GLY A 354 18.27 0.03 17.04
CA GLY A 354 17.79 -1.35 17.06
C GLY A 354 18.55 -2.22 16.06
N ARG A 355 18.15 -3.48 15.94
CA ARG A 355 18.74 -4.43 15.00
C ARG A 355 17.82 -4.67 13.81
N LEU A 356 18.40 -4.73 12.61
CA LEU A 356 17.67 -5.12 11.41
C LEU A 356 17.27 -6.60 11.54
N ALA A 357 15.96 -6.85 11.60
CA ALA A 357 15.40 -8.18 11.71
C ALA A 357 15.19 -8.79 10.33
N ALA A 358 14.59 -8.02 9.41
CA ALA A 358 14.31 -8.46 8.06
C ALA A 358 14.20 -7.29 7.07
N ILE A 359 14.42 -7.60 5.80
CA ILE A 359 14.27 -6.70 4.66
C ILE A 359 13.49 -7.45 3.58
N ASP A 360 12.50 -6.79 3.00
CA ASP A 360 11.70 -7.30 1.88
C ASP A 360 11.58 -6.21 0.80
N VAL A 361 11.87 -6.56 -0.44
CA VAL A 361 12.03 -5.59 -1.55
C VAL A 361 11.16 -5.98 -2.74
N TRP A 362 10.40 -5.00 -3.22
CA TRP A 362 9.43 -5.14 -4.30
C TRP A 362 9.70 -4.13 -5.42
N GLY A 363 9.89 -4.61 -6.64
CA GLY A 363 10.04 -3.79 -7.84
C GLY A 363 8.70 -3.50 -8.49
N VAL A 364 8.48 -2.27 -8.96
CA VAL A 364 7.19 -1.79 -9.46
C VAL A 364 7.18 -1.50 -10.98
N GLY A 365 8.22 -1.87 -11.70
CA GLY A 365 8.31 -1.74 -13.16
C GLY A 365 7.47 -2.74 -13.97
N GLY A 366 6.78 -3.65 -13.28
CA GLY A 366 6.08 -4.78 -13.89
C GLY A 366 7.01 -5.75 -14.62
N ARG A 367 6.38 -6.69 -15.36
CA ARG A 367 7.07 -7.84 -15.93
C ARG A 367 8.23 -7.49 -16.86
N LYS A 368 8.13 -6.40 -17.64
CA LYS A 368 9.19 -6.01 -18.58
C LYS A 368 10.49 -5.67 -17.85
N SER A 369 10.42 -4.83 -16.81
CA SER A 369 11.59 -4.47 -16.02
C SER A 369 12.16 -5.67 -15.26
N ALA A 370 11.30 -6.57 -14.76
CA ALA A 370 11.75 -7.80 -14.11
C ALA A 370 12.42 -8.77 -15.10
N GLU A 371 11.89 -8.92 -16.32
CA GLU A 371 12.48 -9.75 -17.38
C GLU A 371 13.83 -9.18 -17.84
N GLU A 372 13.92 -7.86 -18.03
CA GLU A 372 15.17 -7.19 -18.36
C GLU A 372 16.23 -7.41 -17.28
N GLN A 373 15.87 -7.26 -16.01
CA GLN A 373 16.77 -7.53 -14.90
C GLN A 373 17.21 -8.99 -14.85
N ASN A 374 16.29 -9.94 -15.00
CA ASN A 374 16.61 -11.36 -15.03
C ASN A 374 17.52 -11.73 -16.21
N SER A 375 17.31 -11.13 -17.38
CA SER A 375 18.16 -11.32 -18.55
C SER A 375 19.58 -10.78 -18.33
N LEU A 376 19.69 -9.61 -17.69
CA LEU A 376 20.96 -9.00 -17.33
C LEU A 376 21.73 -9.88 -16.34
N ARG A 377 21.05 -10.37 -15.30
CA ARG A 377 21.65 -11.29 -14.31
C ARG A 377 22.07 -12.62 -14.92
N GLN A 378 21.26 -13.21 -15.80
CA GLN A 378 21.64 -14.43 -16.51
C GLN A 378 22.88 -14.20 -17.38
N TRP A 379 22.99 -13.03 -17.99
CA TRP A 379 24.18 -12.65 -18.74
C TRP A 379 25.40 -12.50 -17.81
N GLU A 380 25.27 -11.81 -16.68
CA GLU A 380 26.34 -11.63 -15.69
C GLU A 380 26.81 -12.98 -15.13
N ASN A 381 25.89 -13.86 -14.73
CA ASN A 381 26.20 -15.21 -14.25
C ASN A 381 26.94 -16.03 -15.31
N ARG A 382 26.53 -15.92 -16.59
CA ARG A 382 27.26 -16.57 -17.70
C ARG A 382 28.67 -15.99 -17.87
N GLN A 383 28.89 -14.70 -17.60
CA GLN A 383 30.22 -14.10 -17.62
C GLN A 383 31.07 -14.56 -16.44
N VAL A 384 30.50 -14.62 -15.23
CA VAL A 384 31.17 -15.13 -14.02
C VAL A 384 31.51 -16.61 -14.17
N GLU A 385 30.63 -17.42 -14.75
CA GLU A 385 30.94 -18.81 -15.08
C GLU A 385 32.04 -18.92 -16.12
N LYS A 386 32.02 -18.08 -17.17
CA LYS A 386 33.08 -18.08 -18.18
C LYS A 386 34.42 -17.69 -17.57
N SER A 387 34.46 -16.68 -16.70
CA SER A 387 35.69 -16.21 -16.06
C SER A 387 36.19 -17.15 -14.97
N SER A 388 35.30 -17.83 -14.23
CA SER A 388 35.69 -18.87 -13.26
C SER A 388 36.12 -20.18 -13.92
N LYS A 389 35.63 -20.48 -15.14
CA LYS A 389 36.10 -21.61 -15.96
C LYS A 389 37.42 -21.32 -16.68
N VAL A 390 37.91 -20.07 -16.69
CA VAL A 390 39.30 -19.80 -17.07
C VAL A 390 40.19 -20.32 -15.95
N LYS A 391 40.67 -21.56 -16.11
CA LYS A 391 41.82 -22.05 -15.36
C LYS A 391 42.97 -21.09 -15.66
N ARG A 392 43.32 -20.24 -14.71
CA ARG A 392 44.58 -19.50 -14.79
C ARG A 392 45.69 -20.52 -14.93
N SER A 393 46.56 -20.33 -15.92
CA SER A 393 47.71 -21.21 -16.09
C SER A 393 48.59 -21.08 -14.86
N TYR A 394 49.21 -22.19 -14.41
CA TYR A 394 50.15 -22.17 -13.28
C TYR A 394 51.27 -21.13 -13.51
N GLU A 395 51.68 -20.95 -14.76
CA GLU A 395 52.69 -19.95 -15.19
C GLU A 395 52.22 -18.50 -14.98
N GLU A 396 50.92 -18.20 -15.10
CA GLU A 396 50.37 -16.86 -14.88
C GLU A 396 50.30 -16.54 -13.38
N GLU A 397 49.97 -17.52 -12.54
CA GLU A 397 49.97 -17.35 -11.09
C GLU A 397 51.39 -17.24 -10.53
N GLU A 398 52.35 -18.01 -11.06
CA GLU A 398 53.77 -17.92 -10.72
C GLU A 398 54.36 -16.56 -11.13
N ALA A 399 54.03 -16.06 -12.33
CA ALA A 399 54.46 -14.73 -12.79
C ALA A 399 53.90 -13.60 -11.91
N ILE A 400 52.65 -13.70 -11.46
CA ILE A 400 52.03 -12.72 -10.57
C ILE A 400 52.64 -12.78 -9.16
N LEU A 401 52.88 -13.97 -8.62
CA LEU A 401 53.49 -14.17 -7.30
C LEU A 401 54.95 -13.67 -7.28
N ASN A 402 55.70 -13.92 -8.36
CA ASN A 402 57.06 -13.40 -8.52
C ASN A 402 57.08 -11.87 -8.64
N MET A 403 56.12 -11.26 -9.36
CA MET A 403 55.98 -9.79 -9.40
C MET A 403 55.56 -9.19 -8.04
N ALA A 404 54.87 -9.94 -7.20
CA ALA A 404 54.51 -9.56 -5.83
C ALA A 404 55.63 -9.83 -4.79
N GLY A 405 56.79 -10.36 -5.23
CA GLY A 405 57.93 -10.66 -4.36
C GLY A 405 57.73 -11.89 -3.47
N ILE A 406 56.76 -12.76 -3.79
CA ILE A 406 56.49 -14.00 -3.06
C ILE A 406 57.10 -15.16 -3.86
N GLU A 407 58.26 -15.65 -3.43
CA GLU A 407 58.86 -16.86 -4.01
C GLU A 407 58.03 -18.09 -3.60
N THR A 408 57.41 -18.76 -4.58
CA THR A 408 56.75 -20.04 -4.35
C THR A 408 57.78 -21.17 -4.44
N ARG A 409 58.20 -21.73 -3.30
CA ARG A 409 59.08 -22.90 -3.26
C ARG A 409 58.29 -24.18 -3.45
N HIS A 410 58.04 -24.58 -4.70
CA HIS A 410 57.54 -25.92 -5.00
C HIS A 410 58.34 -26.59 -6.11
N ALA A 411 59.49 -27.17 -5.73
CA ALA A 411 60.12 -28.29 -6.43
C ALA A 411 61.27 -28.86 -5.59
N GLN A 412 60.96 -29.64 -4.54
CA GLN A 412 61.91 -30.60 -3.97
C GLN A 412 61.13 -31.73 -3.29
N GLU A 413 60.46 -32.58 -4.08
CA GLU A 413 60.07 -33.91 -3.63
C GLU A 413 59.65 -34.81 -4.81
N GLN A 414 60.46 -34.89 -5.87
CA GLN A 414 60.51 -36.08 -6.74
C GLN A 414 61.91 -36.18 -7.35
N LEU A 415 62.80 -36.91 -6.66
CA LEU A 415 63.84 -37.77 -7.25
C LEU A 415 64.35 -38.73 -6.19
#